data_AF-A0A2C6C0J5-F1
#
_entry.id   AF-A0A2C6C0J5-F1
#
_cell.length_a   1.000
_cell.length_b   1.000
_cell.length_c   1.000
_cell.angle_alpha   90.00
_cell.angle_beta   90.00
_cell.angle_gamma   90.00
#
_symmetry.space_group_name_H-M   'P 1'
#
loop_
_entity.id
_entity.type
_entity.pdbx_description
1 polymer ?
#
loop_
_entity_poly.entity_id
_entity_poly.type
_entity_poly.pdbx_seq_one_letter_code
_entity_poly.pdbx_strand_id
1 'polypeptide(L)'
;MEEKMKKYLVNKKNTNEKLKHNKTLNIINIEKLENIEESYIDFKKEWKNLSLVQRVDLLINSLGKDSKKMLPIEKIIQLVSIIPFVEHSTHIFYTSPFSQGKTFQYSKIFPNSKVISSGITEAALFYNKTKGEFGILKNYDVVAFDDVQCLNNDKIASSIYDFLASGNLSRSNNVANDTSRSSLVFLSNYTEETQKKLENNPYFLKEVNLFEPFSDSFQKEAFKSRVVVLPAYLMRDENFIISEEDVYGININVLHKFFQEKLKESLPLFKIELSCKERLKNNIYAIVSGLSKLLFDDLESIPEKYLQAFIQLAEKLVELPFESTFKLYNKSELNYLLIELSSVFLKYSIENITEAYVYEDRCILRFQEEKNVLYKIALTKYGIKKNLKEVKNWQSSSSIQKSYLIESEVIHKDGVVLRSHTGLLPLGNYKKVSLDFLNHNQDNGNIRTEMYEIKDELKECKEALKDLANILKNLNISYSLNNIVFKNKLLLSEEEYKDLKDERKGYLGKLFDIYPQDIRNYDIIFNIKNNEIKFLNYDFIDIKKETSLEDMIEYHEKVKSLK
;
A
#
# COMPACT_ATOMS: atom_id res chain seq x y z
N MET A 1 14.26 -6.29 39.83
CA MET A 1 12.83 -6.62 40.04
C MET A 1 12.32 -7.01 38.67
N GLU A 2 12.24 -8.31 38.38
CA GLU A 2 11.79 -8.81 37.07
C GLU A 2 10.39 -8.26 36.81
N GLU A 3 10.26 -7.48 35.74
CA GLU A 3 8.97 -6.98 35.27
C GLU A 3 8.12 -8.21 34.93
N LYS A 4 7.15 -8.52 35.79
CA LYS A 4 6.30 -9.70 35.66
C LYS A 4 5.65 -9.65 34.28
N MET A 5 6.08 -10.54 33.39
CA MET A 5 5.65 -10.52 32.00
C MET A 5 4.12 -10.55 31.93
N LYS A 6 3.53 -9.60 31.19
CA LYS A 6 2.08 -9.40 31.16
C LYS A 6 1.39 -10.66 30.64
N LYS A 7 0.38 -11.16 31.36
CA LYS A 7 -0.28 -12.45 31.08
C LYS A 7 -0.89 -12.54 29.67
N TYR A 8 -1.29 -11.40 29.08
CA TYR A 8 -1.86 -11.35 27.74
C TYR A 8 -0.83 -11.32 26.61
N LEU A 9 0.48 -11.21 26.91
CA LEU A 9 1.55 -11.27 25.91
C LEU A 9 2.16 -12.66 25.87
N VAL A 10 2.34 -13.18 24.66
CA VAL A 10 2.93 -14.50 24.40
C VAL A 10 4.07 -14.34 23.41
N ASN A 11 5.20 -14.99 23.71
CA ASN A 11 6.28 -15.14 22.75
C ASN A 11 5.88 -16.13 21.65
N LYS A 12 5.70 -15.60 20.44
CA LYS A 12 5.19 -16.37 19.31
C LYS A 12 6.18 -17.37 18.75
N LYS A 13 7.49 -17.20 18.99
CA LYS A 13 8.52 -18.21 18.71
C LYS A 13 8.26 -19.52 19.45
N ASN A 14 7.90 -19.44 20.72
CA ASN A 14 7.64 -20.64 21.54
C ASN A 14 6.34 -21.35 21.10
N THR A 15 5.30 -20.58 20.77
CA THR A 15 4.06 -21.13 20.18
C THR A 15 4.38 -21.91 18.90
N ASN A 16 5.26 -21.34 18.09
CA ASN A 16 5.73 -21.88 16.84
C ASN A 16 6.46 -23.21 16.94
N GLU A 17 7.45 -23.28 17.84
CA GLU A 17 8.26 -24.48 18.04
C GLU A 17 7.35 -25.65 18.40
N LYS A 18 6.36 -25.42 19.27
CA LYS A 18 5.35 -26.43 19.62
C LYS A 18 4.50 -26.88 18.42
N LEU A 19 4.10 -25.97 17.53
CA LEU A 19 3.38 -26.31 16.30
C LEU A 19 4.23 -27.09 15.30
N LYS A 20 5.53 -26.75 15.17
CA LYS A 20 6.49 -27.47 14.32
C LYS A 20 6.56 -28.95 14.73
N HIS A 21 6.59 -29.22 16.04
CA HIS A 21 6.68 -30.58 16.58
C HIS A 21 5.35 -31.33 16.61
N ASN A 22 4.20 -30.65 16.58
CA ASN A 22 2.90 -31.30 16.57
C ASN A 22 1.86 -30.56 15.72
N LYS A 23 1.64 -31.08 14.50
CA LYS A 23 0.75 -30.51 13.48
C LYS A 23 -0.75 -30.57 13.84
N THR A 24 -1.14 -31.40 14.81
CA THR A 24 -2.54 -31.53 15.25
C THR A 24 -2.93 -30.48 16.28
N LEU A 25 -1.96 -29.79 16.88
CA LEU A 25 -2.24 -28.69 17.81
C LEU A 25 -2.85 -27.48 17.10
N ASN A 26 -3.70 -26.78 17.83
CA ASN A 26 -4.24 -25.48 17.48
C ASN A 26 -3.67 -24.43 18.43
N ILE A 27 -3.45 -23.21 17.95
CA ILE A 27 -2.79 -22.14 18.74
C ILE A 27 -3.57 -21.84 20.02
N ILE A 28 -4.90 -21.88 19.96
CA ILE A 28 -5.76 -21.66 21.12
C ILE A 28 -5.51 -22.65 22.27
N ASN A 29 -5.12 -23.89 21.94
CA ASN A 29 -4.78 -24.92 22.92
C ASN A 29 -3.36 -24.74 23.46
N ILE A 30 -2.43 -24.25 22.62
CA ILE A 30 -1.04 -24.00 23.02
C ILE A 30 -0.94 -22.80 23.96
N GLU A 31 -1.69 -21.74 23.65
CA GLU A 31 -1.71 -20.47 24.38
C GLU A 31 -2.85 -20.44 25.42
N LYS A 32 -3.23 -21.60 25.97
CA LYS A 32 -4.31 -21.70 26.95
C LYS A 32 -4.04 -20.78 28.14
N LEU A 33 -5.05 -20.02 28.52
CA LEU A 33 -4.96 -18.99 29.56
C LEU A 33 -6.04 -19.24 30.61
N GLU A 34 -5.66 -19.35 31.88
CA GLU A 34 -6.58 -19.71 32.97
C GLU A 34 -7.59 -18.60 33.30
N ASN A 35 -7.14 -17.34 33.35
CA ASN A 35 -7.99 -16.18 33.63
C ASN A 35 -7.99 -15.20 32.45
N ILE A 36 -8.83 -15.48 31.45
CA ILE A 36 -8.96 -14.67 30.22
C ILE A 36 -9.54 -13.29 30.54
N GLU A 37 -10.49 -13.17 31.47
CA GLU A 37 -11.15 -11.90 31.80
C GLU A 37 -10.18 -10.88 32.41
N GLU A 38 -9.42 -11.28 33.43
CA GLU A 38 -8.40 -10.43 34.05
C GLU A 38 -7.36 -9.97 33.01
N SER A 39 -6.86 -10.91 32.20
CA SER A 39 -5.87 -10.62 31.16
C SER A 39 -6.42 -9.70 30.07
N TYR A 40 -7.72 -9.80 29.75
CA TYR A 40 -8.40 -8.94 28.79
C TYR A 40 -8.59 -7.51 29.31
N ILE A 41 -8.90 -7.35 30.61
CA ILE A 41 -8.99 -6.04 31.25
C ILE A 41 -7.62 -5.33 31.22
N ASP A 42 -6.56 -6.05 31.57
CA ASP A 42 -5.19 -5.53 31.51
C ASP A 42 -4.81 -5.14 30.07
N PHE A 43 -5.07 -6.03 29.10
CA PHE A 43 -4.85 -5.77 27.69
C PHE A 43 -5.55 -4.47 27.24
N LYS A 44 -6.83 -4.31 27.53
CA LYS A 44 -7.60 -3.12 27.14
C LYS A 44 -7.08 -1.83 27.75
N LYS A 45 -6.67 -1.88 29.03
CA LYS A 45 -6.10 -0.71 29.71
C LYS A 45 -4.85 -0.21 29.01
N GLU A 46 -4.01 -1.14 28.56
CA GLU A 46 -2.79 -0.79 27.84
C GLU A 46 -3.03 -0.41 26.38
N TRP A 47 -3.90 -1.14 25.70
CA TRP A 47 -4.27 -0.90 24.31
C TRP A 47 -4.67 0.55 24.06
N LYS A 48 -5.39 1.16 25.00
CA LYS A 48 -5.78 2.58 25.00
C LYS A 48 -4.60 3.55 24.95
N ASN A 49 -3.46 3.20 25.54
CA ASN A 49 -2.28 4.05 25.64
C ASN A 49 -1.28 3.83 24.49
N LEU A 50 -1.49 2.82 23.65
CA LEU A 50 -0.63 2.54 22.50
C LEU A 50 -0.87 3.54 21.37
N SER A 51 0.22 3.96 20.72
CA SER A 51 0.13 4.68 19.44
C SER A 51 -0.45 3.79 18.33
N LEU A 52 -0.88 4.39 17.23
CA LEU A 52 -1.40 3.64 16.08
C LEU A 52 -0.40 2.60 15.58
N VAL A 53 0.88 2.97 15.44
CA VAL A 53 1.93 2.03 15.00
C VAL A 53 2.12 0.90 16.00
N GLN A 54 2.13 1.18 17.30
CA GLN A 54 2.26 0.14 18.32
C GLN A 54 1.09 -0.85 18.31
N ARG A 55 -0.14 -0.37 18.04
CA ARG A 55 -1.33 -1.21 17.85
C ARG A 55 -1.20 -2.10 16.63
N VAL A 56 -0.78 -1.54 15.49
CA VAL A 56 -0.53 -2.29 14.25
C VAL A 56 0.53 -3.37 14.48
N ASP A 57 1.65 -3.01 15.10
CA ASP A 57 2.76 -3.92 15.37
C ASP A 57 2.31 -5.07 16.29
N LEU A 58 1.55 -4.76 17.34
CA LEU A 58 1.05 -5.76 18.28
C LEU A 58 0.04 -6.72 17.61
N LEU A 59 -0.86 -6.23 16.75
CA LEU A 59 -1.79 -7.08 15.98
C LEU A 59 -1.03 -8.01 15.03
N ILE A 60 -0.07 -7.48 14.27
CA ILE A 60 0.74 -8.26 13.32
C ILE A 60 1.59 -9.31 14.04
N ASN A 61 2.24 -8.92 15.14
CA ASN A 61 2.97 -9.84 16.00
C ASN A 61 2.06 -10.96 16.53
N SER A 62 0.78 -10.67 16.78
CA SER A 62 -0.19 -11.69 17.23
C SER A 62 -0.45 -12.77 16.16
N LEU A 63 -0.28 -12.44 14.89
CA LEU A 63 -0.30 -13.37 13.75
C LEU A 63 1.01 -14.17 13.62
N GLY A 64 1.95 -13.94 14.53
CA GLY A 64 3.28 -14.53 14.57
C GLY A 64 4.31 -13.86 13.64
N LYS A 65 3.95 -12.81 12.91
CA LYS A 65 4.86 -12.11 12.00
C LYS A 65 5.68 -11.07 12.77
N ASP A 66 6.94 -10.84 12.37
CA ASP A 66 7.75 -9.76 12.96
C ASP A 66 7.42 -8.42 12.30
N SER A 67 6.54 -7.65 12.94
CA SER A 67 6.12 -6.33 12.43
C SER A 67 7.26 -5.33 12.23
N LYS A 68 8.36 -5.43 12.97
CA LYS A 68 9.50 -4.49 12.85
C LYS A 68 10.27 -4.67 11.54
N LYS A 69 10.23 -5.89 10.99
CA LYS A 69 10.84 -6.18 9.69
C LYS A 69 9.93 -5.81 8.54
N MET A 70 8.62 -5.69 8.74
CA MET A 70 7.63 -5.52 7.68
C MET A 70 7.60 -4.10 7.09
N LEU A 71 7.49 -4.03 5.77
CA LEU A 71 7.28 -2.79 5.03
C LEU A 71 5.84 -2.28 5.24
N PRO A 72 5.59 -0.96 5.11
CA PRO A 72 4.27 -0.36 5.31
C PRO A 72 3.13 -1.03 4.57
N ILE A 73 3.30 -1.35 3.28
CA ILE A 73 2.26 -1.99 2.47
C ILE A 73 2.00 -3.42 2.94
N GLU A 74 3.02 -4.12 3.43
CA GLU A 74 2.86 -5.45 3.98
C GLU A 74 2.04 -5.39 5.27
N LYS A 75 2.29 -4.40 6.14
CA LYS A 75 1.49 -4.16 7.35
C LYS A 75 0.02 -3.91 7.01
N ILE A 76 -0.25 -3.05 6.02
CA ILE A 76 -1.61 -2.79 5.53
C ILE A 76 -2.29 -4.07 5.05
N ILE A 77 -1.62 -4.88 4.22
CA ILE A 77 -2.20 -6.13 3.69
C ILE A 77 -2.52 -7.10 4.84
N GLN A 78 -1.66 -7.18 5.86
CA GLN A 78 -1.94 -8.01 7.04
C GLN A 78 -3.16 -7.52 7.83
N LEU A 79 -3.29 -6.21 8.06
CA LEU A 79 -4.46 -5.64 8.74
C LEU A 79 -5.74 -5.90 7.97
N VAL A 80 -5.75 -5.64 6.65
CA VAL A 80 -6.95 -5.87 5.82
C VAL A 80 -7.33 -7.36 5.81
N SER A 81 -6.34 -8.26 5.80
CA SER A 81 -6.59 -9.71 5.83
C SER A 81 -7.29 -10.20 7.12
N ILE A 82 -7.28 -9.43 8.21
CA ILE A 82 -7.95 -9.82 9.47
C ILE A 82 -9.26 -9.04 9.72
N ILE A 83 -9.62 -8.11 8.85
CA ILE A 83 -10.91 -7.39 8.92
C ILE A 83 -12.13 -8.33 8.98
N PRO A 84 -12.18 -9.47 8.25
CA PRO A 84 -13.31 -10.39 8.33
C PRO A 84 -13.67 -10.88 9.74
N PHE A 85 -12.76 -10.76 10.71
CA PHE A 85 -12.96 -11.14 12.10
C PHE A 85 -13.51 -10.01 12.99
N VAL A 86 -13.56 -8.77 12.51
CA VAL A 86 -14.10 -7.60 13.23
C VAL A 86 -15.21 -6.88 12.46
N GLU A 87 -15.37 -7.18 11.18
CA GLU A 87 -16.42 -6.66 10.32
C GLU A 87 -17.06 -7.79 9.51
N HIS A 88 -18.34 -8.01 9.76
CA HIS A 88 -19.13 -9.04 9.11
C HIS A 88 -19.28 -8.81 7.60
N SER A 89 -19.55 -9.88 6.86
CA SER A 89 -19.79 -9.83 5.41
C SER A 89 -18.68 -9.11 4.63
N THR A 90 -17.44 -9.19 5.11
CA THR A 90 -16.27 -8.66 4.42
C THR A 90 -15.62 -9.76 3.59
N HIS A 91 -15.83 -9.73 2.28
CA HIS A 91 -15.33 -10.77 1.40
C HIS A 91 -13.97 -10.39 0.80
N ILE A 92 -12.97 -11.26 0.93
CA ILE A 92 -11.58 -10.98 0.54
C ILE A 92 -11.09 -12.01 -0.48
N PHE A 93 -10.42 -11.53 -1.53
CA PHE A 93 -9.59 -12.34 -2.40
C PHE A 93 -8.12 -12.07 -2.08
N TYR A 94 -7.48 -13.05 -1.44
CA TYR A 94 -6.07 -13.02 -1.07
C TYR A 94 -5.29 -13.94 -2.02
N THR A 95 -4.91 -13.38 -3.17
CA THR A 95 -3.94 -13.98 -4.09
C THR A 95 -2.53 -13.47 -3.81
N SER A 96 -1.55 -14.36 -3.73
CA SER A 96 -0.15 -14.03 -3.44
C SER A 96 0.81 -14.95 -4.20
N PRO A 97 2.12 -14.69 -4.20
CA PRO A 97 3.08 -15.72 -4.53
C PRO A 97 2.94 -16.94 -3.61
N PHE A 98 3.50 -18.08 -4.01
CA PHE A 98 3.50 -19.31 -3.20
C PHE A 98 4.11 -19.07 -1.81
N SER A 99 3.68 -19.90 -0.85
CA SER A 99 4.30 -19.96 0.48
C SER A 99 4.26 -18.63 1.26
N GLN A 100 3.08 -18.00 1.35
CA GLN A 100 2.85 -16.75 2.12
C GLN A 100 1.99 -16.94 3.38
N GLY A 101 1.71 -18.18 3.79
CA GLY A 101 1.12 -18.48 5.10
C GLY A 101 -0.37 -18.20 5.21
N LYS A 102 -1.03 -17.93 4.07
CA LYS A 102 -2.45 -17.64 3.97
C LYS A 102 -3.30 -18.72 4.66
N THR A 103 -3.13 -19.97 4.26
CA THR A 103 -3.86 -21.12 4.83
C THR A 103 -3.66 -21.23 6.33
N PHE A 104 -2.41 -21.09 6.79
CA PHE A 104 -2.06 -21.20 8.20
C PHE A 104 -2.78 -20.13 9.03
N GLN A 105 -2.82 -18.88 8.54
CA GLN A 105 -3.51 -17.78 9.21
C GLN A 105 -4.99 -18.10 9.47
N TYR A 106 -5.73 -18.59 8.46
CA TYR A 106 -7.16 -18.87 8.60
C TYR A 106 -7.47 -20.26 9.19
N SER A 107 -6.53 -21.21 9.21
CA SER A 107 -6.78 -22.56 9.76
C SER A 107 -6.29 -22.75 11.19
N LYS A 108 -5.23 -22.03 11.60
CA LYS A 108 -4.52 -22.29 12.87
C LYS A 108 -4.56 -21.15 13.86
N ILE A 109 -4.56 -19.91 13.36
CA ILE A 109 -4.52 -18.73 14.24
C ILE A 109 -5.91 -18.43 14.77
N PHE A 110 -6.92 -18.31 13.91
CA PHE A 110 -8.24 -17.88 14.32
C PHE A 110 -9.19 -19.04 14.63
N PRO A 111 -9.92 -19.02 15.77
CA PRO A 111 -10.78 -20.14 16.18
C PRO A 111 -12.14 -20.18 15.46
N ASN A 112 -12.69 -19.04 15.03
CA ASN A 112 -14.00 -18.95 14.38
C ASN A 112 -13.93 -18.97 12.84
N SER A 113 -12.85 -19.54 12.29
CA SER A 113 -12.68 -19.70 10.84
C SER A 113 -12.66 -21.17 10.43
N LYS A 114 -13.23 -21.46 9.26
CA LYS A 114 -13.18 -22.76 8.62
C LYS A 114 -12.47 -22.66 7.28
N VAL A 115 -11.35 -23.37 7.14
CA VAL A 115 -10.67 -23.54 5.85
C VAL A 115 -11.22 -24.77 5.12
N ILE A 116 -11.49 -24.60 3.83
CA ILE A 116 -11.89 -25.64 2.88
C ILE A 116 -10.77 -25.82 1.87
N SER A 117 -10.14 -26.99 1.87
CA SER A 117 -9.02 -27.33 0.97
C SER A 117 -9.39 -28.35 -0.11
N SER A 118 -10.66 -28.75 -0.19
CA SER A 118 -11.18 -29.69 -1.21
C SER A 118 -12.51 -29.18 -1.77
N GLY A 119 -12.94 -29.70 -2.92
CA GLY A 119 -14.24 -29.35 -3.48
C GLY A 119 -15.37 -29.48 -2.46
N ILE A 120 -16.24 -28.47 -2.41
CA ILE A 120 -17.43 -28.45 -1.54
C ILE A 120 -18.71 -28.39 -2.37
N THR A 121 -19.73 -29.09 -1.92
CA THR A 121 -21.06 -29.01 -2.55
C THR A 121 -21.79 -27.78 -2.06
N GLU A 122 -22.63 -27.21 -2.93
CA GLU A 122 -23.53 -26.11 -2.56
C GLU A 122 -24.40 -26.45 -1.32
N ALA A 123 -24.83 -27.70 -1.18
CA ALA A 123 -25.60 -28.15 -0.02
C ALA A 123 -24.83 -28.07 1.31
N ALA A 124 -23.54 -28.40 1.29
CA ALA A 124 -22.68 -28.35 2.48
C ALA A 124 -22.26 -26.91 2.83
N LEU A 125 -22.23 -26.02 1.84
CA LEU A 125 -21.93 -24.61 2.02
C LEU A 125 -23.14 -23.83 2.56
N PHE A 126 -24.32 -24.05 1.98
CA PHE A 126 -25.54 -23.28 2.19
C PHE A 126 -26.61 -24.02 3.02
N TYR A 127 -27.51 -24.77 2.38
CA TYR A 127 -28.54 -25.54 3.07
C TYR A 127 -28.66 -26.95 2.48
N ASN A 128 -28.70 -27.93 3.36
CA ASN A 128 -28.89 -29.32 2.97
C ASN A 128 -30.37 -29.69 3.09
N LYS A 129 -31.06 -29.76 1.94
CA LYS A 129 -32.50 -30.11 1.88
C LYS A 129 -32.80 -31.51 2.40
N THR A 130 -31.88 -32.45 2.23
CA THR A 130 -32.06 -33.84 2.68
C THR A 130 -31.96 -33.96 4.19
N LYS A 131 -31.07 -33.18 4.82
CA LYS A 131 -30.88 -33.19 6.28
C LYS A 131 -31.74 -32.17 7.03
N GLY A 132 -32.23 -31.14 6.34
CA GLY A 132 -32.97 -30.04 6.96
C GLY A 132 -32.07 -29.06 7.74
N GLU A 133 -30.79 -28.98 7.41
CA GLU A 133 -29.78 -28.24 8.19
C GLU A 133 -29.03 -27.22 7.35
N PHE A 134 -28.67 -26.09 7.97
CA PHE A 134 -27.74 -25.12 7.37
C PHE A 134 -26.31 -25.65 7.37
N GLY A 135 -25.58 -25.28 6.32
CA GLY A 135 -24.20 -25.61 6.06
C GLY A 135 -23.23 -24.70 6.81
N ILE A 136 -21.96 -24.81 6.43
CA ILE A 136 -20.86 -24.20 7.18
C ILE A 136 -20.92 -22.67 7.24
N LEU A 137 -21.58 -22.00 6.28
CA LEU A 137 -21.72 -20.54 6.31
C LEU A 137 -22.57 -20.04 7.47
N LYS A 138 -23.41 -20.88 8.08
CA LYS A 138 -24.14 -20.52 9.30
C LYS A 138 -23.30 -20.66 10.57
N ASN A 139 -22.26 -21.50 10.52
CA ASN A 139 -21.56 -21.98 11.72
C ASN A 139 -20.24 -21.25 12.01
N TYR A 140 -19.71 -20.47 11.07
CA TYR A 140 -18.40 -19.81 11.18
C TYR A 140 -18.48 -18.35 10.77
N ASP A 141 -17.74 -17.49 11.48
CA ASP A 141 -17.61 -16.07 11.16
C ASP A 141 -16.86 -15.87 9.84
N VAL A 142 -15.88 -16.75 9.56
CA VAL A 142 -15.09 -16.71 8.33
C VAL A 142 -15.01 -18.10 7.71
N VAL A 143 -15.36 -18.20 6.43
CA VAL A 143 -15.13 -19.40 5.62
C VAL A 143 -14.10 -19.09 4.55
N ALA A 144 -12.97 -19.77 4.60
CA ALA A 144 -11.84 -19.57 3.70
C ALA A 144 -11.69 -20.74 2.73
N PHE A 145 -11.65 -20.47 1.44
CA PHE A 145 -11.31 -21.44 0.40
C PHE A 145 -9.80 -21.38 0.19
N ASP A 146 -9.11 -22.47 0.49
CA ASP A 146 -7.63 -22.56 0.46
C ASP A 146 -7.05 -22.45 -0.95
N ASP A 147 -7.82 -22.94 -1.91
CA ASP A 147 -7.62 -22.73 -3.33
C ASP A 147 -8.97 -22.35 -3.93
N VAL A 148 -9.00 -21.32 -4.76
CA VAL A 148 -10.21 -20.92 -5.50
C VAL A 148 -10.71 -22.03 -6.42
N GLN A 149 -9.86 -22.96 -6.81
CA GLN A 149 -10.25 -24.18 -7.54
C GLN A 149 -11.15 -25.10 -6.69
N CYS A 150 -11.24 -24.92 -5.36
CA CYS A 150 -12.25 -25.64 -4.57
C CYS A 150 -13.69 -25.26 -4.98
N LEU A 151 -13.89 -24.14 -5.68
CA LEU A 151 -15.15 -23.66 -6.24
C LEU A 151 -15.42 -24.22 -7.66
N ASN A 152 -15.02 -25.46 -7.92
CA ASN A 152 -14.92 -26.14 -9.23
C ASN A 152 -16.21 -26.28 -10.07
N ASN A 153 -17.26 -25.49 -9.83
CA ASN A 153 -18.48 -25.59 -10.63
C ASN A 153 -19.19 -24.24 -10.80
N ASP A 154 -19.45 -23.85 -12.05
CA ASP A 154 -20.32 -22.71 -12.39
C ASP A 154 -21.69 -22.81 -11.71
N LYS A 155 -22.14 -24.02 -11.36
CA LYS A 155 -23.39 -24.26 -10.62
C LYS A 155 -23.46 -23.55 -9.27
N ILE A 156 -22.34 -23.36 -8.56
CA ILE A 156 -22.34 -22.69 -7.24
C ILE A 156 -22.22 -21.17 -7.35
N ALA A 157 -21.81 -20.65 -8.51
CA ALA A 157 -21.51 -19.23 -8.69
C ALA A 157 -22.72 -18.34 -8.42
N SER A 158 -23.90 -18.73 -8.89
CA SER A 158 -25.14 -17.96 -8.65
C SER A 158 -25.46 -17.84 -7.16
N SER A 159 -25.31 -18.93 -6.40
CA SER A 159 -25.60 -18.96 -4.96
C SER A 159 -24.56 -18.18 -4.17
N ILE A 160 -23.28 -18.23 -4.59
CA ILE A 160 -22.25 -17.34 -4.04
C ILE A 160 -22.57 -15.87 -4.34
N TYR A 161 -23.07 -15.53 -5.54
CA TYR A 161 -23.40 -14.14 -5.86
C TYR A 161 -24.54 -13.58 -5.02
N ASP A 162 -25.56 -14.40 -4.77
CA ASP A 162 -26.63 -14.03 -3.86
C ASP A 162 -26.08 -13.86 -2.44
N PHE A 163 -25.30 -14.82 -1.95
CA PHE A 163 -24.69 -14.75 -0.63
C PHE A 163 -23.81 -13.52 -0.42
N LEU A 164 -22.92 -13.22 -1.36
CA LEU A 164 -22.06 -12.02 -1.30
C LEU A 164 -22.87 -10.71 -1.36
N ALA A 165 -24.13 -10.76 -1.81
CA ALA A 165 -24.99 -9.58 -1.88
C ALA A 165 -25.89 -9.41 -0.65
N SER A 166 -26.37 -10.52 -0.08
CA SER A 166 -27.48 -10.52 0.89
C SER A 166 -27.23 -11.37 2.13
N GLY A 167 -26.17 -12.19 2.14
CA GLY A 167 -25.93 -13.20 3.17
C GLY A 167 -26.92 -14.38 3.11
N ASN A 168 -27.73 -14.50 2.06
CA ASN A 168 -28.78 -15.51 1.96
C ASN A 168 -28.23 -16.94 1.92
N LEU A 169 -28.74 -17.80 2.80
CA LEU A 169 -28.37 -19.23 2.86
C LEU A 169 -29.34 -20.16 2.11
N SER A 170 -30.45 -19.61 1.61
CA SER A 170 -31.51 -20.40 0.98
C SER A 170 -31.14 -20.86 -0.42
N ARG A 171 -31.59 -22.06 -0.78
CA ARG A 171 -31.36 -22.67 -2.11
C ARG A 171 -32.61 -22.76 -2.99
N SER A 172 -33.76 -22.24 -2.55
CA SER A 172 -35.03 -22.12 -3.31
C SER A 172 -36.16 -21.59 -2.42
N ASN A 173 -37.25 -21.11 -3.03
CA ASN A 173 -38.42 -20.56 -2.33
C ASN A 173 -39.14 -21.50 -1.34
N ASN A 174 -38.95 -22.84 -1.44
CA ASN A 174 -39.65 -23.84 -0.61
C ASN A 174 -38.73 -24.47 0.47
N VAL A 175 -37.75 -23.72 0.96
CA VAL A 175 -36.75 -24.18 1.93
C VAL A 175 -36.68 -23.19 3.10
N ALA A 176 -36.20 -23.63 4.26
CA ALA A 176 -35.95 -22.75 5.40
C ALA A 176 -35.11 -21.54 4.96
N ASN A 177 -35.61 -20.33 5.25
CA ASN A 177 -34.94 -19.08 4.94
C ASN A 177 -34.18 -18.55 6.15
N ASP A 178 -32.90 -18.26 5.94
CA ASP A 178 -32.03 -17.67 6.95
C ASP A 178 -30.88 -16.93 6.26
N THR A 179 -30.27 -16.01 6.99
CA THR A 179 -29.11 -15.26 6.53
C THR A 179 -27.91 -15.55 7.42
N SER A 180 -26.72 -15.35 6.86
CA SER A 180 -25.47 -15.35 7.60
C SER A 180 -24.70 -14.05 7.38
N ARG A 181 -23.98 -13.66 8.42
CA ARG A 181 -23.02 -12.57 8.43
C ARG A 181 -21.58 -13.05 8.20
N SER A 182 -21.43 -14.31 7.79
CA SER A 182 -20.13 -14.93 7.52
C SER A 182 -19.43 -14.25 6.37
N SER A 183 -18.13 -14.03 6.56
CA SER A 183 -17.22 -13.51 5.55
C SER A 183 -16.62 -14.65 4.72
N LEU A 184 -16.45 -14.41 3.42
CA LEU A 184 -15.82 -15.37 2.51
C LEU A 184 -14.42 -14.91 2.18
N VAL A 185 -13.43 -15.78 2.38
CA VAL A 185 -12.05 -15.52 2.01
C VAL A 185 -11.64 -16.50 0.92
N PHE A 186 -11.17 -15.98 -0.20
CA PHE A 186 -10.70 -16.75 -1.34
C PHE A 186 -9.17 -16.67 -1.36
N LEU A 187 -8.51 -17.80 -1.11
CA LEU A 187 -7.05 -17.89 -1.15
C LEU A 187 -6.63 -18.48 -2.50
N SER A 188 -5.61 -17.91 -3.11
CA SER A 188 -4.99 -18.48 -4.31
C SER A 188 -3.53 -18.11 -4.41
N ASN A 189 -2.84 -18.73 -5.36
CA ASN A 189 -1.54 -18.28 -5.82
C ASN A 189 -1.65 -17.63 -7.19
N TYR A 190 -0.73 -16.73 -7.54
CA TYR A 190 -0.60 -16.26 -8.91
C TYR A 190 -0.15 -17.41 -9.82
N THR A 191 -0.62 -17.41 -11.06
CA THR A 191 -0.04 -18.26 -12.10
C THR A 191 1.37 -17.77 -12.42
N GLU A 192 2.18 -18.63 -13.03
CA GLU A 192 3.54 -18.26 -13.44
C GLU A 192 3.54 -17.06 -14.40
N GLU A 193 2.57 -17.01 -15.32
CA GLU A 193 2.42 -15.91 -16.27
C GLU A 193 2.08 -14.58 -15.56
N THR A 194 1.05 -14.60 -14.71
CA THR A 194 0.66 -13.41 -13.95
C THR A 194 1.78 -12.94 -13.03
N GLN A 195 2.50 -13.86 -12.39
CA GLN A 195 3.65 -13.52 -11.55
C GLN A 195 4.76 -12.82 -12.36
N LYS A 196 5.15 -13.36 -13.52
CA LYS A 196 6.16 -12.72 -14.40
C LYS A 196 5.75 -11.31 -14.82
N LYS A 197 4.48 -11.12 -15.19
CA LYS A 197 3.95 -9.79 -15.57
C LYS A 197 4.03 -8.80 -14.41
N LEU A 198 3.64 -9.21 -13.20
CA LEU A 198 3.71 -8.40 -11.98
C LEU A 198 5.14 -8.14 -11.50
N GLU A 199 6.08 -9.05 -11.75
CA GLU A 199 7.50 -8.84 -11.44
C GLU A 199 8.13 -7.76 -12.31
N ASN A 200 7.75 -7.71 -13.58
CA ASN A 200 8.23 -6.69 -14.53
C ASN A 200 7.52 -5.35 -14.34
N ASN A 201 6.19 -5.39 -14.13
CA ASN A 201 5.33 -4.21 -14.14
C ASN A 201 4.29 -4.22 -12.99
N PRO A 202 4.73 -4.14 -11.72
CA PRO A 202 3.83 -4.32 -10.56
C PRO A 202 2.68 -3.30 -10.46
N TYR A 203 2.85 -2.11 -11.05
CA TYR A 203 1.87 -1.03 -10.95
C TYR A 203 1.06 -0.81 -12.24
N PHE A 204 1.29 -1.62 -13.29
CA PHE A 204 0.59 -1.53 -14.57
C PHE A 204 -0.14 -2.85 -14.86
N LEU A 205 -1.46 -2.83 -14.67
CA LEU A 205 -2.30 -4.02 -14.63
C LEU A 205 -3.09 -4.26 -15.91
N LYS A 206 -2.91 -3.42 -16.95
CA LYS A 206 -3.67 -3.50 -18.21
C LYS A 206 -3.66 -4.90 -18.85
N GLU A 207 -2.56 -5.63 -18.72
CA GLU A 207 -2.37 -6.98 -19.29
C GLU A 207 -2.34 -8.09 -18.21
N VAL A 208 -2.72 -7.75 -16.98
CA VAL A 208 -2.69 -8.65 -15.82
C VAL A 208 -4.10 -9.02 -15.42
N ASN A 209 -4.44 -10.31 -15.46
CA ASN A 209 -5.70 -10.81 -14.92
C ASN A 209 -5.49 -11.38 -13.52
N LEU A 210 -5.70 -10.57 -12.48
CA LEU A 210 -5.57 -11.03 -11.09
C LEU A 210 -6.52 -12.19 -10.73
N PHE A 211 -7.63 -12.34 -11.47
CA PHE A 211 -8.64 -13.37 -11.28
C PHE A 211 -8.44 -14.61 -12.17
N GLU A 212 -7.33 -14.70 -12.90
CA GLU A 212 -6.98 -15.87 -13.73
C GLU A 212 -7.14 -17.22 -13.00
N PRO A 213 -6.83 -17.36 -11.69
CA PRO A 213 -7.03 -18.63 -10.99
C PRO A 213 -8.51 -19.07 -10.84
N PHE A 214 -9.47 -18.15 -11.00
CA PHE A 214 -10.90 -18.46 -10.90
C PHE A 214 -11.49 -18.97 -12.22
N SER A 215 -12.60 -19.71 -12.16
CA SER A 215 -13.39 -20.04 -13.36
C SER A 215 -14.04 -18.81 -13.98
N ASP A 216 -14.40 -18.91 -15.27
CA ASP A 216 -15.00 -17.82 -16.05
C ASP A 216 -16.22 -17.17 -15.38
N SER A 217 -17.04 -17.96 -14.69
CA SER A 217 -18.17 -17.41 -13.94
C SER A 217 -17.71 -16.36 -12.95
N PHE A 218 -16.71 -16.66 -12.13
CA PHE A 218 -16.16 -15.79 -11.08
C PHE A 218 -15.23 -14.68 -11.60
N GLN A 219 -14.91 -14.65 -12.90
CA GLN A 219 -14.15 -13.54 -13.49
C GLN A 219 -15.04 -12.36 -13.92
N LYS A 220 -16.37 -12.50 -13.80
CA LYS A 220 -17.35 -11.47 -14.16
C LYS A 220 -17.30 -10.29 -13.18
N GLU A 221 -17.63 -9.10 -13.68
CA GLU A 221 -17.73 -7.87 -12.90
C GLU A 221 -18.66 -8.00 -11.68
N ALA A 222 -19.73 -8.79 -11.80
CA ALA A 222 -20.65 -9.07 -10.69
C ALA A 222 -19.95 -9.70 -9.48
N PHE A 223 -18.97 -10.59 -9.68
CA PHE A 223 -18.17 -11.13 -8.59
C PHE A 223 -17.12 -10.14 -8.11
N LYS A 224 -16.34 -9.60 -9.05
CA LYS A 224 -15.23 -8.67 -8.77
C LYS A 224 -15.66 -7.48 -7.92
N SER A 225 -16.86 -6.94 -8.15
CA SER A 225 -17.40 -5.79 -7.40
C SER A 225 -17.83 -6.10 -5.96
N ARG A 226 -17.79 -7.37 -5.53
CA ARG A 226 -18.23 -7.81 -4.19
C ARG A 226 -17.09 -8.37 -3.35
N VAL A 227 -15.86 -8.37 -3.86
CA VAL A 227 -14.71 -8.96 -3.18
C VAL A 227 -13.56 -7.96 -3.19
N VAL A 228 -12.97 -7.74 -2.02
CA VAL A 228 -11.78 -6.90 -1.84
C VAL A 228 -10.55 -7.68 -2.24
N VAL A 229 -9.75 -7.18 -3.19
CA VAL A 229 -8.54 -7.87 -3.65
C VAL A 229 -7.32 -7.34 -2.90
N LEU A 230 -6.54 -8.24 -2.31
CA LEU A 230 -5.29 -7.88 -1.64
C LEU A 230 -4.12 -7.90 -2.65
N PRO A 231 -3.37 -6.78 -2.81
CA PRO A 231 -2.24 -6.69 -3.75
C PRO A 231 -0.98 -7.35 -3.17
N ALA A 232 -1.05 -8.62 -2.81
CA ALA A 232 0.04 -9.31 -2.10
C ALA A 232 1.29 -9.54 -2.95
N TYR A 233 1.23 -9.32 -4.26
CA TYR A 233 2.42 -9.26 -5.11
C TYR A 233 3.37 -8.12 -4.74
N LEU A 234 2.92 -7.11 -3.97
CA LEU A 234 3.77 -6.03 -3.44
C LEU A 234 4.59 -6.44 -2.21
N MET A 235 4.23 -7.56 -1.56
CA MET A 235 4.92 -8.08 -0.39
C MET A 235 6.20 -8.83 -0.76
N ARG A 236 7.17 -8.84 0.15
CA ARG A 236 8.34 -9.72 0.07
C ARG A 236 7.93 -11.18 0.21
N ASP A 237 8.71 -12.02 -0.45
CA ASP A 237 8.48 -13.47 -0.50
C ASP A 237 8.89 -14.18 0.81
N GLU A 238 9.74 -13.54 1.63
CA GLU A 238 10.30 -14.09 2.87
C GLU A 238 9.51 -13.77 4.16
N ASN A 239 8.37 -13.07 4.08
CA ASN A 239 7.56 -12.71 5.27
C ASN A 239 6.81 -13.90 5.91
N PHE A 240 7.15 -15.13 5.51
CA PHE A 240 6.33 -16.32 5.65
C PHE A 240 6.42 -16.97 7.03
N ILE A 241 7.57 -16.90 7.69
CA ILE A 241 7.81 -17.73 8.88
C ILE A 241 7.54 -16.89 10.10
N ILE A 242 6.64 -17.39 10.96
CA ILE A 242 6.46 -16.83 12.30
C ILE A 242 7.86 -16.73 12.91
N SER A 243 8.24 -15.55 13.39
CA SER A 243 9.64 -15.21 13.65
C SER A 243 10.37 -16.31 14.45
N GLU A 244 11.56 -16.68 14.00
CA GLU A 244 12.48 -17.50 14.80
C GLU A 244 13.18 -16.66 15.89
N GLU A 245 12.91 -15.35 15.89
CA GLU A 245 13.30 -14.41 16.93
C GLU A 245 12.15 -14.22 17.92
N ASP A 246 12.49 -13.72 19.11
CA ASP A 246 11.51 -13.46 20.16
C ASP A 246 10.59 -12.30 19.76
N VAL A 247 9.38 -12.65 19.33
CA VAL A 247 8.32 -11.70 18.98
C VAL A 247 7.16 -11.88 19.94
N TYR A 248 6.79 -10.81 20.63
CA TYR A 248 5.68 -10.81 21.57
C TYR A 248 4.42 -10.28 20.89
N GLY A 249 3.38 -11.11 20.87
CA GLY A 249 2.05 -10.79 20.38
C GLY A 249 0.98 -11.06 21.44
N ILE A 250 -0.25 -10.65 21.17
CA ILE A 250 -1.40 -10.90 22.03
C ILE A 250 -1.67 -12.40 22.06
N ASN A 251 -1.97 -12.93 23.26
CA ASN A 251 -2.48 -14.27 23.45
C ASN A 251 -3.75 -14.46 22.61
N ILE A 252 -3.83 -15.56 21.86
CA ILE A 252 -4.94 -15.75 20.91
C ILE A 252 -6.33 -15.78 21.57
N ASN A 253 -6.45 -16.22 22.82
CA ASN A 253 -7.72 -16.22 23.55
C ASN A 253 -8.17 -14.78 23.85
N VAL A 254 -7.22 -13.91 24.21
CA VAL A 254 -7.45 -12.48 24.44
C VAL A 254 -7.78 -11.76 23.13
N LEU A 255 -7.03 -12.06 22.06
CA LEU A 255 -7.27 -11.49 20.72
C LEU A 255 -8.64 -11.90 20.18
N HIS A 256 -9.03 -13.18 20.36
CA HIS A 256 -10.33 -13.66 19.93
C HIS A 256 -11.46 -12.92 20.68
N LYS A 257 -11.34 -12.75 22.00
CA LYS A 257 -12.30 -11.97 22.79
C LYS A 257 -12.36 -10.51 22.33
N PHE A 258 -11.23 -9.90 22.02
CA PHE A 258 -11.15 -8.55 21.43
C PHE A 258 -11.98 -8.48 20.13
N PHE A 259 -11.76 -9.41 19.20
CA PHE A 259 -12.50 -9.44 17.93
C PHE A 259 -14.01 -9.65 18.11
N GLN A 260 -14.42 -10.54 19.02
CA GLN A 260 -15.84 -10.77 19.32
C GLN A 260 -16.52 -9.55 19.93
N GLU A 261 -15.78 -8.70 20.64
CA GLU A 261 -16.30 -7.41 21.09
C GLU A 261 -16.42 -6.42 19.93
N LYS A 262 -15.38 -6.30 19.10
CA LYS A 262 -15.35 -5.41 17.93
C LYS A 262 -16.42 -5.73 16.89
N LEU A 263 -16.82 -6.99 16.72
CA LEU A 263 -17.94 -7.37 15.85
C LEU A 263 -19.29 -6.77 16.27
N LYS A 264 -19.46 -6.47 17.57
CA LYS A 264 -20.70 -5.88 18.11
C LYS A 264 -20.74 -4.36 17.94
N GLU A 265 -19.58 -3.74 17.73
CA GLU A 265 -19.48 -2.32 17.48
C GLU A 265 -19.96 -2.00 16.06
N SER A 266 -20.50 -0.81 15.87
CA SER A 266 -20.82 -0.26 14.55
C SER A 266 -20.15 1.09 14.43
N LEU A 267 -19.37 1.29 13.39
CA LEU A 267 -18.88 2.63 13.06
C LEU A 267 -20.09 3.48 12.66
N PRO A 268 -20.31 4.66 13.27
CA PRO A 268 -21.38 5.56 12.83
C PRO A 268 -21.23 5.82 11.33
N LEU A 269 -22.35 5.86 10.60
CA LEU A 269 -22.35 6.17 9.17
C LEU A 269 -21.70 7.54 8.95
N PHE A 270 -20.43 7.54 8.58
CA PHE A 270 -19.77 8.69 8.04
C PHE A 270 -20.32 8.89 6.62
N LYS A 271 -20.62 10.13 6.25
CA LYS A 271 -21.10 10.44 4.90
C LYS A 271 -19.97 10.22 3.92
N ILE A 272 -19.91 9.02 3.37
CA ILE A 272 -19.08 8.74 2.22
C ILE A 272 -19.84 9.22 0.98
N GLU A 273 -19.63 10.46 0.56
CA GLU A 273 -20.07 10.93 -0.75
C GLU A 273 -19.19 10.33 -1.86
N LEU A 274 -19.37 9.03 -2.12
CA LEU A 274 -18.73 8.34 -3.22
C LEU A 274 -19.62 8.34 -4.46
N SER A 275 -19.06 8.74 -5.60
CA SER A 275 -19.70 8.64 -6.91
C SER A 275 -19.63 7.23 -7.53
N CYS A 276 -19.31 6.19 -6.75
CA CYS A 276 -19.09 4.83 -7.24
C CYS A 276 -20.33 3.92 -7.06
N LYS A 277 -20.27 2.71 -7.63
CA LYS A 277 -21.36 1.71 -7.51
C LYS A 277 -21.57 1.32 -6.05
N GLU A 278 -22.83 1.09 -5.65
CA GLU A 278 -23.20 0.80 -4.25
C GLU A 278 -22.45 -0.40 -3.66
N ARG A 279 -22.18 -1.44 -4.45
CA ARG A 279 -21.40 -2.62 -4.00
C ARG A 279 -19.97 -2.26 -3.62
N LEU A 280 -19.37 -1.30 -4.33
CA LEU A 280 -18.03 -0.80 -4.02
C LEU A 280 -18.07 0.03 -2.73
N LYS A 281 -19.13 0.82 -2.50
CA LYS A 281 -19.32 1.56 -1.25
C LYS A 281 -19.41 0.63 -0.03
N ASN A 282 -20.11 -0.49 -0.14
CA ASN A 282 -20.21 -1.49 0.93
C ASN A 282 -18.83 -2.06 1.28
N ASN A 283 -18.03 -2.42 0.28
CA ASN A 283 -16.66 -2.90 0.50
C ASN A 283 -15.76 -1.81 1.09
N ILE A 284 -15.91 -0.56 0.64
CA ILE A 284 -15.16 0.57 1.18
C ILE A 284 -15.50 0.77 2.65
N TYR A 285 -16.79 0.80 2.99
CA TYR A 285 -17.26 0.87 4.37
C TYR A 285 -16.71 -0.28 5.21
N ALA A 286 -16.74 -1.51 4.69
CA ALA A 286 -16.25 -2.68 5.42
C ALA A 286 -14.74 -2.56 5.76
N ILE A 287 -13.92 -2.08 4.82
CA ILE A 287 -12.49 -1.84 5.07
C ILE A 287 -12.29 -0.73 6.10
N VAL A 288 -12.99 0.41 5.95
CA VAL A 288 -12.84 1.56 6.86
C VAL A 288 -13.31 1.21 8.27
N SER A 289 -14.49 0.58 8.39
CA SER A 289 -15.03 0.09 9.66
C SER A 289 -14.11 -0.93 10.31
N GLY A 290 -13.63 -1.90 9.53
CA GLY A 290 -12.69 -2.91 10.00
C GLY A 290 -11.38 -2.33 10.55
N LEU A 291 -10.72 -1.45 9.79
CA LEU A 291 -9.50 -0.78 10.24
C LEU A 291 -9.75 0.10 11.47
N SER A 292 -10.88 0.80 11.50
CA SER A 292 -11.28 1.64 12.63
C SER A 292 -11.46 0.81 13.90
N LYS A 293 -12.21 -0.28 13.84
CA LYS A 293 -12.43 -1.24 14.94
C LYS A 293 -11.15 -1.91 15.41
N LEU A 294 -10.24 -2.23 14.47
CA LEU A 294 -8.94 -2.82 14.82
C LEU A 294 -8.02 -1.83 15.52
N LEU A 295 -8.05 -0.54 15.17
CA LEU A 295 -7.02 0.42 15.56
C LEU A 295 -7.48 1.47 16.56
N PHE A 296 -8.78 1.59 16.83
CA PHE A 296 -9.36 2.57 17.74
C PHE A 296 -10.36 1.94 18.71
N ASP A 297 -10.38 2.44 19.94
CA ASP A 297 -11.33 2.03 20.97
C ASP A 297 -12.64 2.81 20.91
N ASP A 298 -12.53 4.12 20.71
CA ASP A 298 -13.66 5.03 20.55
C ASP A 298 -13.83 5.35 19.06
N LEU A 299 -14.89 4.79 18.48
CA LEU A 299 -15.21 4.96 17.07
C LEU A 299 -15.86 6.31 16.76
N GLU A 300 -16.28 7.07 17.77
CA GLU A 300 -16.84 8.42 17.59
C GLU A 300 -15.73 9.49 17.56
N SER A 301 -14.57 9.20 18.17
CA SER A 301 -13.45 10.14 18.31
C SER A 301 -12.23 9.81 17.44
N ILE A 302 -12.43 9.12 16.31
CA ILE A 302 -11.31 8.77 15.40
C ILE A 302 -10.75 10.06 14.78
N PRO A 303 -9.43 10.32 14.86
CA PRO A 303 -8.84 11.49 14.22
C PRO A 303 -9.12 11.49 12.72
N GLU A 304 -9.62 12.61 12.19
CA GLU A 304 -10.07 12.74 10.80
C GLU A 304 -9.01 12.29 9.79
N LYS A 305 -7.75 12.63 10.04
CA LYS A 305 -6.61 12.20 9.19
C LYS A 305 -6.56 10.68 9.00
N TYR A 306 -6.86 9.88 10.03
CA TYR A 306 -6.83 8.42 9.91
C TYR A 306 -8.07 7.90 9.19
N LEU A 307 -9.24 8.47 9.49
CA LEU A 307 -10.47 8.10 8.80
C LEU A 307 -10.35 8.35 7.29
N GLN A 308 -9.85 9.53 6.89
CA GLN A 308 -9.59 9.87 5.49
C GLN A 308 -8.52 8.98 4.86
N ALA A 309 -7.44 8.65 5.57
CA ALA A 309 -6.43 7.71 5.08
C ALA A 309 -7.03 6.32 4.82
N PHE A 310 -7.91 5.83 5.71
CA PHE A 310 -8.58 4.54 5.54
C PHE A 310 -9.54 4.56 4.35
N ILE A 311 -10.28 5.66 4.14
CA ILE A 311 -11.17 5.83 2.98
C ILE A 311 -10.36 5.75 1.68
N GLN A 312 -9.28 6.53 1.58
CA GLN A 312 -8.43 6.57 0.40
C GLN A 312 -7.76 5.23 0.10
N LEU A 313 -7.34 4.51 1.14
CA LEU A 313 -6.84 3.15 1.02
C LEU A 313 -7.92 2.19 0.51
N ALA A 314 -9.11 2.24 1.12
CA ALA A 314 -10.22 1.37 0.80
C ALA A 314 -10.70 1.56 -0.65
N GLU A 315 -10.81 2.81 -1.12
CA GLU A 315 -11.09 3.15 -2.52
C GLU A 315 -10.14 2.42 -3.46
N LYS A 316 -8.83 2.53 -3.22
CA LYS A 316 -7.83 1.92 -4.10
C LYS A 316 -7.88 0.39 -4.10
N LEU A 317 -8.11 -0.23 -2.95
CA LEU A 317 -8.22 -1.70 -2.86
C LEU A 317 -9.48 -2.23 -3.55
N VAL A 318 -10.59 -1.50 -3.48
CA VAL A 318 -11.87 -1.89 -4.08
C VAL A 318 -11.91 -1.61 -5.59
N GLU A 319 -11.19 -0.59 -6.06
CA GLU A 319 -11.03 -0.27 -7.48
C GLU A 319 -10.03 -1.18 -8.21
N LEU A 320 -9.10 -1.81 -7.48
CA LEU A 320 -8.02 -2.64 -8.02
C LEU A 320 -8.45 -3.62 -9.15
N PRO A 321 -9.57 -4.35 -9.07
CA PRO A 321 -10.01 -5.26 -10.13
C PRO A 321 -10.37 -4.60 -11.47
N PHE A 322 -10.55 -3.28 -11.47
CA PHE A 322 -11.08 -2.48 -12.59
C PHE A 322 -10.06 -1.47 -13.14
N GLU A 323 -8.93 -1.33 -12.45
CA GLU A 323 -7.92 -0.33 -12.77
C GLU A 323 -6.83 -0.86 -13.71
N SER A 324 -6.40 -0.01 -14.63
CA SER A 324 -5.25 -0.31 -15.50
C SER A 324 -3.91 0.01 -14.84
N THR A 325 -3.94 0.84 -13.79
CA THR A 325 -2.76 1.20 -12.99
C THR A 325 -3.10 1.20 -11.52
N PHE A 326 -2.22 0.64 -10.69
CA PHE A 326 -2.43 0.59 -9.25
C PHE A 326 -1.48 1.53 -8.52
N LYS A 327 -2.05 2.44 -7.70
CA LYS A 327 -1.30 3.46 -6.97
C LYS A 327 -1.84 3.59 -5.54
N LEU A 328 -1.06 3.16 -4.56
CA LEU A 328 -1.35 3.39 -3.13
C LEU A 328 -0.62 4.64 -2.63
N TYR A 329 -0.75 5.77 -3.34
CA TYR A 329 -0.14 7.06 -2.99
C TYR A 329 -0.86 8.20 -3.74
N ASN A 330 -0.42 9.46 -3.53
CA ASN A 330 -0.99 10.72 -4.07
C ASN A 330 -2.26 11.22 -3.39
N LYS A 331 -2.50 10.81 -2.15
CA LYS A 331 -3.51 11.42 -1.29
C LYS A 331 -2.83 11.77 0.04
N SER A 332 -3.07 12.98 0.55
CA SER A 332 -2.32 13.54 1.69
C SER A 332 -2.35 12.60 2.90
N GLU A 333 -3.53 12.11 3.26
CA GLU A 333 -3.73 11.32 4.47
C GLU A 333 -3.22 9.89 4.32
N LEU A 334 -3.44 9.26 3.15
CA LEU A 334 -2.83 7.95 2.84
C LEU A 334 -1.30 8.03 2.84
N ASN A 335 -0.72 9.08 2.27
CA ASN A 335 0.73 9.30 2.27
C ASN A 335 1.26 9.43 3.71
N TYR A 336 0.54 10.14 4.58
CA TYR A 336 0.88 10.23 6.01
C TYR A 336 0.86 8.85 6.68
N LEU A 337 -0.20 8.07 6.49
CA LEU A 337 -0.32 6.72 7.05
C LEU A 337 0.87 5.83 6.62
N LEU A 338 1.28 5.91 5.35
CA LEU A 338 2.44 5.15 4.84
C LEU A 338 3.76 5.58 5.50
N ILE A 339 3.96 6.89 5.70
CA ILE A 339 5.14 7.42 6.40
C ILE A 339 5.12 6.98 7.88
N GLU A 340 3.96 7.06 8.54
CA GLU A 340 3.81 6.68 9.94
C GLU A 340 4.06 5.18 10.15
N LEU A 341 3.53 4.32 9.27
CA LEU A 341 3.81 2.89 9.29
C LEU A 341 5.28 2.56 8.98
N SER A 342 6.02 3.48 8.37
CA SER A 342 7.47 3.39 8.13
C SER A 342 8.32 3.81 9.34
N SER A 343 7.72 4.29 10.43
CA SER A 343 8.39 4.87 11.60
C SER A 343 9.54 4.02 12.16
N VAL A 344 9.40 2.70 12.15
CA VAL A 344 10.43 1.75 12.61
C VAL A 344 11.74 1.83 11.81
N PHE A 345 11.68 2.32 10.57
CA PHE A 345 12.84 2.51 9.69
C PHE A 345 13.38 3.94 9.70
N LEU A 346 12.71 4.87 10.40
CA LEU A 346 13.14 6.26 10.45
C LEU A 346 14.28 6.43 11.44
N LYS A 347 15.26 7.26 11.05
CA LYS A 347 16.35 7.65 11.95
C LYS A 347 15.90 8.69 12.98
N TYR A 348 14.97 9.56 12.60
CA TYR A 348 14.47 10.67 13.41
C TYR A 348 12.94 10.61 13.50
N SER A 349 12.37 11.37 14.44
CA SER A 349 10.90 11.45 14.61
C SER A 349 10.23 11.96 13.34
N ILE A 350 8.99 11.52 13.10
CA ILE A 350 8.16 11.98 11.99
C ILE A 350 7.93 13.50 12.07
N GLU A 351 7.85 14.05 13.28
CA GLU A 351 7.67 15.49 13.53
C GLU A 351 8.83 16.34 12.97
N ASN A 352 10.01 15.74 12.80
CA ASN A 352 11.20 16.44 12.31
C ASN A 352 11.33 16.39 10.78
N ILE A 353 10.34 15.84 10.06
CA ILE A 353 10.33 15.80 8.60
C ILE A 353 10.08 17.20 8.05
N THR A 354 11.03 17.73 7.28
CA THR A 354 10.94 19.04 6.62
C THR A 354 10.52 18.94 5.16
N GLU A 355 10.74 17.78 4.53
CA GLU A 355 10.32 17.50 3.15
C GLU A 355 9.91 16.04 3.04
N ALA A 356 8.79 15.77 2.36
CA ALA A 356 8.33 14.41 2.10
C ALA A 356 7.83 14.27 0.66
N TYR A 357 8.24 13.19 0.00
CA TYR A 357 7.80 12.80 -1.33
C TYR A 357 7.42 11.32 -1.31
N VAL A 358 6.21 10.97 -1.75
CA VAL A 358 5.76 9.57 -1.73
C VAL A 358 5.56 9.08 -3.16
N TYR A 359 6.11 7.90 -3.44
CA TYR A 359 6.04 7.19 -4.71
C TYR A 359 5.30 5.87 -4.50
N GLU A 360 5.05 5.16 -5.59
CA GLU A 360 4.42 3.83 -5.59
C GLU A 360 5.13 2.79 -4.72
N ASP A 361 6.46 2.88 -4.57
CA ASP A 361 7.29 1.84 -3.98
C ASP A 361 8.25 2.31 -2.89
N ARG A 362 8.49 3.62 -2.76
CA ARG A 362 9.30 4.23 -1.70
C ARG A 362 8.83 5.64 -1.35
N CYS A 363 9.13 6.11 -0.15
CA CYS A 363 9.04 7.53 0.19
C CYS A 363 10.45 8.13 0.31
N ILE A 364 10.58 9.43 0.06
CA ILE A 364 11.82 10.20 0.18
C ILE A 364 11.58 11.31 1.20
N LEU A 365 12.36 11.30 2.28
CA LEU A 365 12.18 12.18 3.43
C LEU A 365 13.45 13.01 3.67
N ARG A 366 13.27 14.27 4.07
CA ARG A 366 14.33 15.12 4.63
C ARG A 366 13.98 15.45 6.08
N PHE A 367 14.98 15.39 6.95
CA PHE A 367 14.84 15.72 8.36
C PHE A 367 15.56 17.03 8.70
N GLN A 368 15.06 17.74 9.71
CA GLN A 368 15.61 19.00 10.19
C GLN A 368 17.08 18.88 10.61
N GLU A 369 17.45 17.73 11.19
CA GLU A 369 18.79 17.40 11.67
C GLU A 369 19.80 17.27 10.53
N GLU A 370 19.38 16.82 9.35
CA GLU A 370 20.26 16.53 8.21
C GLU A 370 19.77 17.19 6.91
N LYS A 371 19.94 18.51 6.84
CA LYS A 371 19.51 19.35 5.70
C LYS A 371 20.12 18.98 4.35
N ASN A 372 21.24 18.23 4.34
CA ASN A 372 21.94 17.79 3.13
C ASN A 372 21.79 16.30 2.87
N VAL A 373 20.79 15.64 3.46
CA VAL A 373 20.54 14.20 3.28
C VAL A 373 19.08 13.95 2.96
N LEU A 374 18.84 13.03 2.03
CA LEU A 374 17.52 12.46 1.73
C LEU A 374 17.51 10.98 2.12
N TYR A 375 16.48 10.56 2.85
CA TYR A 375 16.23 9.19 3.23
C TYR A 375 15.18 8.58 2.31
N LYS A 376 15.55 7.56 1.53
CA LYS A 376 14.61 6.81 0.68
C LYS A 376 14.23 5.50 1.34
N ILE A 377 12.97 5.34 1.68
CA ILE A 377 12.46 4.23 2.48
C ILE A 377 11.51 3.42 1.62
N ALA A 378 11.81 2.14 1.45
CA ALA A 378 10.98 1.24 0.68
C ALA A 378 9.60 1.05 1.36
N LEU A 379 8.54 1.19 0.57
CA LEU A 379 7.16 0.88 0.95
C LEU A 379 6.77 -0.55 0.54
N THR A 380 7.42 -1.09 -0.51
CA THR A 380 7.19 -2.44 -1.08
C THR A 380 8.50 -3.14 -1.42
N LYS A 381 8.46 -4.45 -1.76
CA LYS A 381 9.66 -5.18 -2.20
C LYS A 381 10.34 -4.57 -3.43
N TYR A 382 9.59 -3.87 -4.27
CA TYR A 382 10.11 -3.19 -5.45
C TYR A 382 10.91 -1.94 -5.08
N GLY A 383 10.53 -1.24 -3.99
CA GLY A 383 11.31 -0.14 -3.46
C GLY A 383 12.70 -0.57 -2.97
N ILE A 384 12.78 -1.75 -2.34
CA ILE A 384 14.06 -2.37 -1.97
C ILE A 384 14.90 -2.63 -3.23
N LYS A 385 14.30 -3.26 -4.25
CA LYS A 385 14.99 -3.53 -5.52
C LYS A 385 15.53 -2.24 -6.16
N LYS A 386 14.74 -1.15 -6.16
CA LYS A 386 15.19 0.16 -6.66
C LYS A 386 16.35 0.72 -5.84
N ASN A 387 16.24 0.71 -4.50
CA ASN A 387 17.30 1.20 -3.61
C ASN A 387 18.62 0.46 -3.84
N LEU A 388 18.58 -0.89 -3.90
CA LEU A 388 19.77 -1.71 -4.14
C LEU A 388 20.37 -1.49 -5.53
N LYS A 389 19.51 -1.37 -6.56
CA LYS A 389 19.97 -1.10 -7.93
C LYS A 389 20.62 0.26 -8.04
N GLU A 390 20.08 1.29 -7.38
CA GLU A 390 20.65 2.64 -7.33
C GLU A 390 22.05 2.66 -6.69
N VAL A 391 22.27 1.93 -5.60
CA VAL A 391 23.60 1.83 -4.97
C VAL A 391 24.58 1.08 -5.86
N LYS A 392 24.17 -0.08 -6.39
CA LYS A 392 24.99 -0.88 -7.31
C LYS A 392 25.40 -0.05 -8.52
N ASN A 393 24.46 0.76 -9.02
CA ASN A 393 24.68 1.67 -10.12
C ASN A 393 25.78 2.68 -9.79
N TRP A 394 25.64 3.42 -8.69
CA TRP A 394 26.66 4.39 -8.27
C TRP A 394 28.03 3.75 -8.02
N GLN A 395 28.07 2.56 -7.40
CA GLN A 395 29.33 1.83 -7.16
C GLN A 395 30.03 1.41 -8.46
N SER A 396 29.25 1.08 -9.50
CA SER A 396 29.76 0.63 -10.80
C SER A 396 30.11 1.77 -11.75
N SER A 397 29.73 3.01 -11.41
CA SER A 397 29.98 4.20 -12.24
C SER A 397 31.45 4.63 -12.28
N SER A 398 31.89 5.12 -13.44
CA SER A 398 33.17 5.82 -13.58
C SER A 398 33.21 7.14 -12.81
N SER A 399 34.39 7.71 -12.60
CA SER A 399 34.54 9.00 -11.91
C SER A 399 33.76 10.13 -12.60
N ILE A 400 33.67 10.11 -13.93
CA ILE A 400 32.91 11.08 -14.73
C ILE A 400 31.41 10.90 -14.46
N GLN A 401 30.92 9.67 -14.57
CA GLN A 401 29.51 9.34 -14.36
C GLN A 401 29.05 9.70 -12.93
N LYS A 402 29.88 9.43 -11.91
CA LYS A 402 29.58 9.77 -10.51
C LYS A 402 29.34 11.26 -10.28
N SER A 403 29.91 12.16 -11.09
CA SER A 403 29.67 13.60 -10.95
C SER A 403 28.21 14.01 -11.22
N TYR A 404 27.49 13.19 -12.00
CA TYR A 404 26.08 13.38 -12.35
C TYR A 404 25.12 12.59 -11.46
N LEU A 405 25.60 11.70 -10.60
CA LEU A 405 24.76 10.88 -9.73
C LEU A 405 24.85 11.38 -8.29
N ILE A 406 23.70 11.44 -7.59
CA ILE A 406 23.73 11.70 -6.15
C ILE A 406 24.30 10.48 -5.44
N GLU A 407 25.40 10.67 -4.70
CA GLU A 407 25.98 9.64 -3.86
C GLU A 407 24.95 9.09 -2.88
N SER A 408 24.83 7.75 -2.88
CA SER A 408 23.82 7.05 -2.09
C SER A 408 24.41 5.80 -1.45
N GLU A 409 24.07 5.58 -0.18
CA GLU A 409 24.53 4.44 0.62
C GLU A 409 23.36 3.73 1.31
N VAL A 410 23.44 2.39 1.40
CA VAL A 410 22.45 1.59 2.13
C VAL A 410 22.77 1.66 3.62
N ILE A 411 21.78 2.05 4.43
CA ILE A 411 21.94 2.14 5.89
C ILE A 411 21.20 1.03 6.66
N HIS A 412 20.28 0.32 6.00
CA HIS A 412 19.58 -0.83 6.56
C HIS A 412 19.93 -2.10 5.78
N LYS A 413 20.35 -3.17 6.45
CA LYS A 413 20.99 -4.37 5.86
C LYS A 413 20.29 -4.93 4.61
N ASP A 414 18.96 -4.85 4.56
CA ASP A 414 18.17 -5.42 3.47
C ASP A 414 17.84 -4.44 2.33
N GLY A 415 18.46 -3.27 2.26
CA GLY A 415 18.18 -2.25 1.23
C GLY A 415 16.88 -1.46 1.46
N VAL A 416 16.25 -1.62 2.62
CA VAL A 416 15.00 -0.92 2.99
C VAL A 416 15.18 0.58 3.03
N VAL A 417 16.31 1.05 3.60
CA VAL A 417 16.60 2.48 3.72
C VAL A 417 17.89 2.80 2.99
N LEU A 418 17.76 3.77 2.08
CA LEU A 418 18.86 4.37 1.34
C LEU A 418 19.05 5.81 1.80
N ARG A 419 20.29 6.22 1.99
CA ARG A 419 20.68 7.59 2.32
C ARG A 419 21.33 8.22 1.11
N SER A 420 20.82 9.35 0.62
CA SER A 420 21.35 10.09 -0.52
C SER A 420 21.88 11.46 -0.07
N HIS A 421 23.13 11.77 -0.42
CA HIS A 421 23.85 12.95 0.06
C HIS A 421 23.60 14.16 -0.85
N THR A 422 22.52 14.90 -0.56
CA THR A 422 22.19 16.12 -1.29
C THR A 422 21.30 17.08 -0.48
N GLY A 423 21.63 18.37 -0.54
CA GLY A 423 20.75 19.47 -0.11
C GLY A 423 19.77 19.92 -1.20
N LEU A 424 19.91 19.39 -2.40
CA LEU A 424 19.05 19.73 -3.53
C LEU A 424 17.70 19.01 -3.41
N LEU A 425 16.66 19.60 -4.02
CA LEU A 425 15.30 19.07 -3.98
C LEU A 425 14.88 18.51 -5.35
N PRO A 426 14.03 17.47 -5.38
CA PRO A 426 13.38 17.00 -6.60
C PRO A 426 12.68 18.12 -7.36
N LEU A 427 12.77 18.11 -8.69
CA LEU A 427 12.15 19.11 -9.54
C LEU A 427 10.69 18.72 -9.82
N GLY A 428 9.75 19.48 -9.25
CA GLY A 428 8.31 19.30 -9.44
C GLY A 428 7.57 18.94 -8.15
N ASN A 429 6.57 19.77 -7.78
CA ASN A 429 5.83 19.62 -6.53
C ASN A 429 4.74 18.54 -6.54
N TYR A 430 4.53 17.82 -7.66
CA TYR A 430 3.38 16.92 -7.84
C TYR A 430 3.41 15.66 -6.96
N LYS A 431 4.59 15.27 -6.46
CA LYS A 431 4.76 14.16 -5.49
C LYS A 431 5.07 14.64 -4.07
N LYS A 432 5.25 15.95 -3.90
CA LYS A 432 5.52 16.55 -2.59
C LYS A 432 4.25 16.46 -1.75
N VAL A 433 4.38 15.96 -0.53
CA VAL A 433 3.26 15.91 0.41
C VAL A 433 3.26 17.22 1.20
N SER A 434 2.10 17.90 1.29
CA SER A 434 1.94 19.04 2.23
C SER A 434 2.19 18.51 3.63
N LEU A 435 3.08 19.13 4.41
CA LEU A 435 3.39 18.67 5.77
C LEU A 435 2.45 19.24 6.83
N ASP A 436 1.41 19.98 6.41
CA ASP A 436 0.45 20.61 7.33
C ASP A 436 -0.29 19.55 8.17
N PHE A 437 -0.38 18.31 7.69
CA PHE A 437 -0.93 17.16 8.45
C PHE A 437 -0.09 16.79 9.69
N LEU A 438 1.20 17.16 9.76
CA LEU A 438 2.05 16.93 10.93
C LEU A 438 1.76 17.93 12.05
N ASN A 439 1.23 19.10 11.70
CA ASN A 439 1.01 20.22 12.60
C ASN A 439 -0.49 20.47 12.84
N HIS A 440 -1.27 19.44 13.14
CA HIS A 440 -2.66 19.63 13.55
C HIS A 440 -2.76 20.03 15.04
N ASN A 441 -2.37 21.27 15.31
CA ASN A 441 -2.90 22.10 16.38
C ASN A 441 -3.06 23.52 15.80
N GLN A 442 -3.98 23.69 14.84
CA GLN A 442 -4.76 24.91 14.62
C GLN A 442 -5.58 24.78 13.32
N ASP A 443 -6.86 25.14 13.44
CA ASP A 443 -7.78 25.40 12.34
C ASP A 443 -7.15 26.29 11.29
N ASN A 444 -7.32 25.99 9.99
CA ASN A 444 -7.09 26.98 8.94
C ASN A 444 -8.01 26.79 7.75
N GLY A 445 -9.10 27.58 7.75
CA GLY A 445 -10.05 27.74 6.66
C GLY A 445 -9.59 28.62 5.48
N ASN A 446 -8.30 28.65 5.13
CA ASN A 446 -7.77 29.60 4.13
C ASN A 446 -7.33 29.00 2.78
N ILE A 447 -7.37 27.67 2.58
CA ILE A 447 -6.84 27.04 1.35
C ILE A 447 -7.73 27.33 0.10
N ARG A 448 -9.00 27.71 0.28
CA ARG A 448 -9.89 28.03 -0.86
C ARG A 448 -9.62 29.40 -1.49
N THR A 449 -9.04 30.35 -0.77
CA THR A 449 -8.81 31.72 -1.25
C THR A 449 -7.57 31.81 -2.14
N GLU A 450 -6.51 31.07 -1.81
CA GLU A 450 -5.27 31.02 -2.60
C GLU A 450 -5.46 30.40 -3.99
N MET A 451 -6.39 29.46 -4.16
CA MET A 451 -6.71 28.87 -5.47
C MET A 451 -7.37 29.87 -6.44
N TYR A 452 -8.06 30.90 -5.95
CA TYR A 452 -8.68 31.92 -6.79
C TYR A 452 -7.69 33.03 -7.17
N GLU A 453 -6.83 33.47 -6.25
CA GLU A 453 -5.77 34.45 -6.54
C GLU A 453 -4.74 33.91 -7.54
N ILE A 454 -4.34 32.64 -7.42
CA ILE A 454 -3.45 31.99 -8.39
C ILE A 454 -4.07 31.95 -9.80
N LYS A 455 -5.40 31.87 -9.90
CA LYS A 455 -6.11 31.78 -11.18
C LYS A 455 -6.17 33.11 -11.92
N ASP A 456 -6.35 34.21 -11.19
CA ASP A 456 -6.36 35.56 -11.77
C ASP A 456 -4.94 36.05 -12.10
N GLU A 457 -3.94 35.74 -11.27
CA GLU A 457 -2.52 36.00 -11.59
C GLU A 457 -2.05 35.21 -12.84
N LEU A 458 -2.56 33.99 -13.04
CA LEU A 458 -2.30 33.19 -14.25
C LEU A 458 -2.92 33.82 -15.51
N LYS A 459 -3.98 34.61 -15.37
CA LYS A 459 -4.68 35.26 -16.49
C LYS A 459 -3.94 36.51 -16.94
N GLU A 460 -3.50 37.35 -16.00
CA GLU A 460 -2.67 38.53 -16.28
C GLU A 460 -1.28 38.15 -16.84
N CYS A 461 -0.65 37.07 -16.33
CA CYS A 461 0.59 36.56 -16.92
C CYS A 461 0.43 36.15 -18.39
N LYS A 462 -0.73 35.61 -18.78
CA LYS A 462 -0.98 35.10 -20.13
C LYS A 462 -1.10 36.22 -21.16
N GLU A 463 -1.59 37.40 -20.76
CA GLU A 463 -1.70 38.58 -21.62
C GLU A 463 -0.36 39.30 -21.75
N ALA A 464 0.37 39.47 -20.63
CA ALA A 464 1.73 40.06 -20.65
C ALA A 464 2.72 39.26 -21.53
N LEU A 465 2.56 37.94 -21.60
CA LEU A 465 3.41 37.06 -22.41
C LEU A 465 3.06 37.08 -23.91
N LYS A 466 1.83 37.43 -24.27
CA LYS A 466 1.44 37.68 -25.67
C LYS A 466 2.11 38.96 -26.21
N ASP A 467 2.17 39.99 -25.37
CA ASP A 467 2.82 41.25 -25.72
C ASP A 467 4.34 41.07 -25.81
N LEU A 468 4.94 40.31 -24.88
CA LEU A 468 6.38 39.99 -24.91
C LEU A 468 6.75 39.16 -26.15
N ALA A 469 5.93 38.19 -26.54
CA ALA A 469 6.16 37.37 -27.74
C ALA A 469 6.03 38.16 -29.05
N ASN A 470 5.18 39.19 -29.09
CA ASN A 470 5.07 40.11 -30.22
C ASN A 470 6.25 41.09 -30.30
N ILE A 471 6.79 41.53 -29.15
CA ILE A 471 7.98 42.39 -29.09
C ILE A 471 9.24 41.61 -29.50
N LEU A 472 9.36 40.34 -29.07
CA LEU A 472 10.49 39.46 -29.38
C LEU A 472 10.53 39.01 -30.84
N LYS A 473 9.38 38.97 -31.55
CA LYS A 473 9.33 38.71 -33.00
C LYS A 473 9.92 39.85 -33.85
N ASN A 474 10.01 41.06 -33.31
CA ASN A 474 10.36 42.27 -34.08
C ASN A 474 11.77 42.81 -33.81
N LEU A 475 12.56 42.24 -32.90
CA LEU A 475 13.86 42.81 -32.51
C LEU A 475 15.00 41.79 -32.58
N ASN A 476 15.83 41.94 -33.61
CA ASN A 476 17.09 41.23 -33.82
C ASN A 476 18.21 41.96 -33.03
N ILE A 477 18.35 41.75 -31.71
CA ILE A 477 19.43 42.38 -30.92
C ILE A 477 19.97 41.46 -29.82
N SER A 478 21.28 41.29 -29.82
CA SER A 478 22.14 40.71 -28.78
C SER A 478 22.25 41.63 -27.55
N TYR A 479 22.00 41.17 -26.33
CA TYR A 479 22.51 41.80 -25.10
C TYR A 479 22.65 40.82 -23.93
N SER A 480 23.71 41.02 -23.15
CA SER A 480 24.07 40.34 -21.90
C SER A 480 23.11 40.67 -20.76
N LEU A 481 22.60 39.67 -20.05
CA LEU A 481 21.77 39.85 -18.85
C LEU A 481 22.25 38.95 -17.70
N ASN A 482 22.73 39.63 -16.64
CA ASN A 482 23.06 39.04 -15.34
C ASN A 482 21.78 38.52 -14.65
N ASN A 483 21.92 37.35 -14.01
CA ASN A 483 21.01 36.80 -12.99
C ASN A 483 19.51 36.77 -13.34
N ILE A 484 19.10 35.81 -14.19
CA ILE A 484 17.69 35.43 -14.35
C ILE A 484 17.55 33.91 -14.13
N VAL A 485 16.73 33.56 -13.15
CA VAL A 485 16.28 32.19 -12.88
C VAL A 485 15.42 31.73 -14.05
N PHE A 486 15.95 30.85 -14.92
CA PHE A 486 15.12 30.10 -15.86
C PHE A 486 14.26 29.10 -15.07
N LYS A 487 13.08 29.52 -14.60
CA LYS A 487 11.99 28.58 -14.37
C LYS A 487 11.56 28.11 -15.76
N ASN A 488 12.04 26.94 -16.17
CA ASN A 488 11.60 26.29 -17.39
C ASN A 488 10.17 25.75 -17.19
N LYS A 489 9.21 26.64 -16.96
CA LYS A 489 7.82 26.46 -17.37
C LYS A 489 7.78 27.12 -18.75
N LEU A 490 8.20 26.39 -19.78
CA LEU A 490 7.75 26.71 -21.13
C LEU A 490 6.22 26.86 -21.04
N LEU A 491 5.69 27.97 -21.54
CA LEU A 491 4.26 28.27 -21.63
C LEU A 491 3.60 27.36 -22.65
N LEU A 492 3.58 26.09 -22.32
CA LEU A 492 2.94 25.04 -23.10
C LEU A 492 1.52 24.93 -22.58
N SER A 493 0.55 24.84 -23.48
CA SER A 493 -0.77 24.31 -23.15
C SER A 493 -0.62 22.94 -22.47
N GLU A 494 -1.64 22.49 -21.72
CA GLU A 494 -1.58 21.16 -21.07
C GLU A 494 -1.31 20.03 -22.07
N GLU A 495 -1.76 20.18 -23.32
CA GLU A 495 -1.48 19.26 -24.43
C GLU A 495 -0.02 19.36 -24.89
N GLU A 496 0.50 20.57 -25.14
CA GLU A 496 1.91 20.75 -25.53
C GLU A 496 2.90 20.34 -24.42
N TYR A 497 2.55 20.48 -23.14
CA TYR A 497 3.37 20.00 -22.02
C TYR A 497 3.34 18.47 -21.91
N LYS A 498 2.18 17.86 -22.22
CA LYS A 498 2.06 16.40 -22.35
C LYS A 498 2.92 15.89 -23.50
N ASP A 499 2.84 16.53 -24.66
CA ASP A 499 3.58 16.17 -25.86
C ASP A 499 5.09 16.33 -25.65
N LEU A 500 5.56 17.42 -25.03
CA LEU A 500 6.98 17.58 -24.69
C LEU A 500 7.48 16.60 -23.62
N LYS A 501 6.62 16.24 -22.67
CA LYS A 501 6.91 15.21 -21.66
C LYS A 501 6.96 13.82 -22.29
N ASP A 502 6.09 13.53 -23.24
CA ASP A 502 6.03 12.24 -23.92
C ASP A 502 7.06 12.13 -25.05
N GLU A 503 7.45 13.22 -25.71
CA GLU A 503 8.61 13.30 -26.62
C GLU A 503 9.91 13.13 -25.85
N ARG A 504 10.10 13.81 -24.71
CA ARG A 504 11.30 13.62 -23.87
C ARG A 504 11.38 12.21 -23.32
N LYS A 505 10.27 11.62 -22.86
CA LYS A 505 10.25 10.20 -22.47
C LYS A 505 10.46 9.27 -23.66
N GLY A 506 9.92 9.59 -24.82
CA GLY A 506 10.12 8.84 -26.06
C GLY A 506 11.57 8.86 -26.53
N TYR A 507 12.23 10.00 -26.35
CA TYR A 507 13.63 10.21 -26.72
C TYR A 507 14.58 9.56 -25.71
N LEU A 508 14.38 9.77 -24.40
CA LEU A 508 15.08 9.04 -23.35
C LEU A 508 14.84 7.52 -23.51
N GLY A 509 13.64 7.11 -23.91
CA GLY A 509 13.32 5.70 -24.12
C GLY A 509 14.07 5.08 -25.28
N LYS A 510 14.23 5.84 -26.37
CA LYS A 510 15.08 5.45 -27.50
C LYS A 510 16.57 5.48 -27.16
N LEU A 511 17.01 6.39 -26.28
CA LEU A 511 18.41 6.56 -25.88
C LEU A 511 18.90 5.46 -24.93
N PHE A 512 18.03 4.99 -24.04
CA PHE A 512 18.37 4.02 -23.00
C PHE A 512 17.85 2.60 -23.28
N ASP A 513 17.21 2.38 -24.45
CA ASP A 513 16.47 1.13 -24.75
C ASP A 513 15.44 0.78 -23.66
N ILE A 514 14.79 1.81 -23.12
CA ILE A 514 13.81 1.74 -22.04
C ILE A 514 12.45 2.11 -22.63
N TYR A 515 11.39 1.35 -22.36
CA TYR A 515 10.07 1.77 -22.83
C TYR A 515 9.67 3.12 -22.19
N PRO A 516 9.02 4.06 -22.91
CA PRO A 516 8.62 5.35 -22.35
C PRO A 516 7.76 5.26 -21.07
N GLN A 517 7.05 4.14 -20.88
CA GLN A 517 6.35 3.83 -19.63
C GLN A 517 7.26 3.52 -18.43
N ASP A 518 8.52 3.16 -18.62
CA ASP A 518 9.46 2.84 -17.54
C ASP A 518 10.27 4.08 -17.10
N ILE A 519 10.18 5.16 -17.89
CA ILE A 519 10.80 6.49 -17.67
C ILE A 519 9.96 7.34 -16.68
N ARG A 520 9.13 6.70 -15.85
CA ARG A 520 8.10 7.38 -15.03
C ARG A 520 8.63 8.16 -13.82
N ASN A 521 9.92 8.01 -13.46
CA ASN A 521 10.46 8.51 -12.18
C ASN A 521 11.80 9.26 -12.27
N TYR A 522 12.03 10.01 -13.35
CA TYR A 522 13.14 10.96 -13.42
C TYR A 522 12.88 12.14 -12.47
N ASP A 523 13.39 12.05 -11.24
CA ASP A 523 13.65 13.24 -10.44
C ASP A 523 15.05 13.73 -10.83
N ILE A 524 15.10 14.42 -11.96
CA ILE A 524 16.29 15.17 -12.35
C ILE A 524 16.37 16.37 -11.41
N ILE A 525 17.46 16.45 -10.67
CA ILE A 525 17.77 17.59 -9.84
C ILE A 525 18.64 18.54 -10.68
N PHE A 526 18.15 19.76 -10.88
CA PHE A 526 18.96 20.83 -11.48
C PHE A 526 19.56 21.68 -10.36
N ASN A 527 20.89 21.66 -10.25
CA ASN A 527 21.61 22.63 -9.44
C ASN A 527 21.82 23.90 -10.26
N ILE A 528 20.82 24.78 -10.23
CA ILE A 528 20.81 26.04 -10.99
C ILE A 528 22.00 26.94 -10.61
N LYS A 529 22.46 26.92 -9.35
CA LYS A 529 23.56 27.77 -8.87
C LYS A 529 24.90 27.41 -9.53
N ASN A 530 25.11 26.13 -9.82
CA ASN A 530 26.35 25.64 -10.42
C ASN A 530 26.19 25.25 -11.89
N ASN A 531 24.99 25.40 -12.46
CA ASN A 531 24.64 24.92 -13.79
C ASN A 531 24.94 23.41 -13.99
N GLU A 532 24.64 22.59 -12.98
CA GLU A 532 24.86 21.14 -12.98
C GLU A 532 23.54 20.36 -12.96
N ILE A 533 23.51 19.22 -13.64
CA ILE A 533 22.41 18.26 -13.58
C ILE A 533 22.86 17.08 -12.73
N LYS A 534 22.05 16.72 -11.74
CA LYS A 534 22.25 15.50 -10.94
C LYS A 534 21.02 14.62 -10.95
N PHE A 535 21.21 13.31 -10.99
CA PHE A 535 20.13 12.33 -10.90
C PHE A 535 19.95 11.92 -9.46
N LEU A 536 18.74 12.15 -8.93
CA LEU A 536 18.36 11.62 -7.62
C LEU A 536 17.99 10.15 -7.73
N ASN A 537 17.15 9.79 -8.69
CA ASN A 537 16.73 8.41 -8.93
C ASN A 537 17.33 7.97 -10.26
N TYR A 538 18.09 6.87 -10.23
CA TYR A 538 18.82 6.36 -11.40
C TYR A 538 18.93 4.83 -11.36
N ASP A 539 17.99 4.17 -10.67
CA ASP A 539 17.86 2.72 -10.63
C ASP A 539 17.55 2.12 -12.02
N PHE A 540 16.97 2.87 -12.94
CA PHE A 540 16.64 2.37 -14.28
C PHE A 540 17.86 2.24 -15.21
N ILE A 541 18.96 2.98 -14.97
CA ILE A 541 20.14 3.02 -15.85
C ILE A 541 20.89 1.68 -15.83
N ASP A 542 21.30 1.16 -17.00
CA ASP A 542 22.23 0.02 -17.12
C ASP A 542 23.67 0.52 -17.34
N ILE A 543 24.35 0.81 -16.23
CA ILE A 543 25.70 1.42 -16.22
C ILE A 543 26.77 0.53 -16.86
N LYS A 544 26.52 -0.78 -17.02
CA LYS A 544 27.49 -1.71 -17.62
C LYS A 544 27.42 -1.76 -19.14
N LYS A 545 26.28 -1.39 -19.73
CA LYS A 545 26.05 -1.54 -21.18
C LYS A 545 26.16 -0.24 -21.96
N GLU A 546 26.08 0.91 -21.31
CA GLU A 546 25.71 2.12 -22.04
C GLU A 546 26.79 3.21 -22.05
N THR A 547 27.21 3.53 -23.27
CA THR A 547 27.70 4.83 -23.74
C THR A 547 26.67 5.97 -23.52
N SER A 548 25.41 5.66 -23.17
CA SER A 548 24.26 6.57 -23.07
C SER A 548 24.39 7.71 -22.05
N LEU A 549 25.02 7.48 -20.89
CA LEU A 549 25.19 8.52 -19.88
C LEU A 549 26.24 9.53 -20.36
N GLU A 550 27.31 9.06 -21.00
CA GLU A 550 28.33 9.91 -21.62
C GLU A 550 27.77 10.65 -22.84
N ASP A 551 26.93 10.02 -23.66
CA ASP A 551 26.22 10.67 -24.78
C ASP A 551 25.25 11.76 -24.28
N MET A 552 24.56 11.52 -23.17
CA MET A 552 23.67 12.51 -22.54
C MET A 552 24.47 13.67 -21.93
N ILE A 553 25.63 13.39 -21.34
CA ILE A 553 26.58 14.39 -20.85
C ILE A 553 27.13 15.22 -22.00
N GLU A 554 27.57 14.58 -23.09
CA GLU A 554 28.13 15.24 -24.28
C GLU A 554 27.07 16.13 -24.96
N TYR A 555 25.84 15.64 -25.09
CA TYR A 555 24.73 16.44 -25.59
C TYR A 555 24.43 17.64 -24.68
N HIS A 556 24.43 17.46 -23.36
CA HIS A 556 24.20 18.55 -22.43
C HIS A 556 25.32 19.61 -22.48
N GLU A 557 26.58 19.19 -22.52
CA GLU A 557 27.72 20.09 -22.70
C GLU A 557 27.67 20.80 -24.08
N LYS A 558 27.16 20.14 -25.13
CA LYS A 558 26.83 20.78 -26.42
C LYS A 558 25.71 21.82 -26.28
N VAL A 559 24.65 21.54 -25.52
CA VAL A 559 23.55 22.50 -25.27
C VAL A 559 24.01 23.67 -24.37
N LYS A 560 24.90 23.42 -23.40
CA LYS A 560 25.54 24.48 -22.59
C LYS A 560 26.41 25.40 -23.43
N SER A 561 27.17 24.85 -24.38
CA SER A 561 28.05 25.62 -25.26
C SER A 561 27.32 26.37 -26.39
N LEU A 562 26.02 26.09 -26.58
CA LEU A 562 25.12 26.83 -27.49
C LEU A 562 24.41 28.03 -26.82
N LYS A 563 24.68 28.30 -25.53
CA LYS A 563 24.36 29.57 -24.85
C LYS A 563 25.55 30.51 -24.94
#